data_AF-A0ABD6AN32-F1
#
_entry.id   AF-A0ABD6AN32-F1
#
_cell.length_a   1.000
_cell.length_b   1.000
_cell.length_c   1.000
_cell.angle_alpha   90.00
_cell.angle_beta   90.00
_cell.angle_gamma   90.00
#
_symmetry.space_group_name_H-M   'P 1'
#
loop_
_entity.id
_entity.type
_entity.pdbx_description
1 polymer ?
#
loop_
_entity_poly.entity_id
_entity_poly.type
_entity_poly.pdbx_seq_one_letter_code
_entity_poly.pdbx_strand_id
1 'polypeptide(L)'
;MIGVTTRYSVAISMSTKEDLLKKYDGPNQDTKREIIKYLYDNPDMEHKPDVVFQSIQDKCRAGKETTVANQISELSKSEDLIKQEKRSYYQWKGQGDPHPNRRLKGVKSSVADWINSLGISYGTLLLGFVVWLLGIFNGFLSLIALFTSGSIGGVPFITWFQFAGLFTILGSSVVMIWIPLYLVEVWLKK
;
A
#
# COMPACT_ATOMS: atom_id res chain seq x y z
N MET A 1 10.80 62.00 -24.53
CA MET A 1 9.78 61.47 -23.59
C MET A 1 9.66 59.98 -23.83
N ILE A 2 10.34 59.16 -23.03
CA ILE A 2 10.26 57.70 -23.11
C ILE A 2 9.52 57.26 -21.85
N GLY A 3 8.27 56.83 -22.04
CA GLY A 3 7.41 56.35 -20.97
C GLY A 3 7.95 55.03 -20.42
N VAL A 4 8.51 55.08 -19.22
CA VAL A 4 8.89 53.88 -18.46
C VAL A 4 7.60 53.25 -17.95
N THR A 5 7.14 52.22 -18.64
CA THR A 5 6.02 51.37 -18.20
C THR A 5 6.58 50.41 -17.15
N THR A 6 6.41 50.75 -15.87
CA THR A 6 6.75 49.86 -14.76
C THR A 6 5.82 48.66 -14.80
N ARG A 7 6.31 47.52 -15.32
CA ARG A 7 5.64 46.22 -15.18
C ARG A 7 5.67 45.85 -13.71
N TYR A 8 4.51 45.91 -13.05
CA TYR A 8 4.31 45.25 -11.77
C TYR A 8 4.40 43.75 -12.00
N SER A 9 5.56 43.18 -11.69
CA SER A 9 5.71 41.74 -11.52
C SER A 9 4.96 41.38 -10.25
N VAL A 10 3.71 40.94 -10.39
CA VAL A 10 2.97 40.29 -9.29
C VAL A 10 3.66 38.94 -9.09
N ALA A 11 4.66 38.92 -8.20
CA ALA A 11 5.14 37.68 -7.63
C ALA A 11 3.96 37.09 -6.84
N ILE A 12 3.24 36.15 -7.45
CA ILE A 12 2.33 35.26 -6.73
C ILE A 12 3.24 34.46 -5.82
N SER A 13 3.41 34.93 -4.59
CA SER A 13 3.96 34.13 -3.50
C SER A 13 3.02 32.93 -3.38
N MET A 14 3.43 31.76 -3.91
CA MET A 14 2.83 30.51 -3.48
C MET A 14 3.14 30.42 -2.00
N SER A 15 2.12 30.66 -1.16
CA SER A 15 2.26 30.52 0.27
C SER A 15 2.78 29.12 0.58
N THR A 16 3.72 29.02 1.52
CA THR A 16 4.19 27.72 2.01
C THR A 16 3.35 27.27 3.21
N LYS A 17 3.46 26.00 3.61
CA LYS A 17 2.81 25.49 4.83
C LYS A 17 3.16 26.37 6.03
N GLU A 18 4.43 26.72 6.15
CA GLU A 18 4.99 27.52 7.23
C GLU A 18 4.40 28.94 7.25
N ASP A 19 4.16 29.53 6.08
CA ASP A 19 3.53 30.86 5.98
C ASP A 19 2.08 30.82 6.44
N LEU A 20 1.33 29.78 6.08
CA LEU A 20 -0.05 29.60 6.54
C LEU A 20 -0.10 29.32 8.05
N LEU A 21 0.79 28.47 8.56
CA LEU A 21 0.83 28.17 9.99
C LEU A 21 1.19 29.41 10.82
N LYS A 22 2.10 30.27 10.33
CA LYS A 22 2.41 31.57 10.96
C LYS A 22 1.25 32.55 10.89
N LYS A 23 0.56 32.63 9.75
CA LYS A 23 -0.62 33.50 9.55
C LYS A 23 -1.76 33.15 10.51
N TYR A 24 -1.91 31.87 10.84
CA TYR A 24 -2.96 31.36 11.73
C TYR A 24 -2.43 30.95 13.12
N ASP A 25 -1.34 31.57 13.62
CA ASP A 25 -0.78 31.30 14.95
C ASP A 25 -1.41 32.16 16.08
N GLY A 26 -2.67 32.55 15.91
CA GLY A 26 -3.38 33.42 16.85
C GLY A 26 -4.20 32.64 17.91
N PRO A 27 -4.58 33.31 19.02
CA PRO A 27 -5.57 32.76 19.95
C PRO A 27 -6.89 32.52 19.19
N ASN A 28 -7.45 31.31 19.30
CA ASN A 28 -8.65 30.83 18.61
C ASN A 28 -8.49 30.45 17.12
N GLN A 29 -7.26 30.29 16.61
CA GLN A 29 -6.99 29.80 15.25
C GLN A 29 -6.45 28.35 15.21
N ASP A 30 -6.50 27.66 16.36
CA ASP A 30 -6.04 26.28 16.55
C ASP A 30 -6.68 25.29 15.56
N THR A 31 -7.97 25.46 15.29
CA THR A 31 -8.73 24.61 14.37
C THR A 31 -8.24 24.78 12.92
N LYS A 32 -8.05 26.02 12.45
CA LYS A 32 -7.51 26.28 11.10
C LYS A 32 -6.10 25.71 10.94
N ARG A 33 -5.28 25.83 11.99
CA ARG A 33 -3.91 25.32 12.03
C ARG A 33 -3.85 23.80 11.91
N GLU A 34 -4.69 23.08 12.65
CA GLU A 34 -4.73 21.61 12.58
C GLU A 34 -5.34 21.11 11.26
N ILE A 35 -6.30 21.83 10.68
CA ILE A 35 -6.80 21.56 9.31
C ILE A 35 -5.66 21.66 8.29
N ILE A 36 -4.88 22.76 8.33
CA ILE A 36 -3.74 22.96 7.41
C ILE A 36 -2.72 21.84 7.56
N LYS A 37 -2.36 21.46 8.79
CA LYS A 37 -1.45 20.33 9.05
C LYS A 37 -1.99 19.03 8.47
N TYR A 38 -3.25 18.69 8.76
CA TYR A 38 -3.86 17.45 8.30
C TYR A 38 -3.89 17.35 6.76
N LEU A 39 -4.29 18.42 6.08
CA LEU A 39 -4.34 18.45 4.61
C LEU A 39 -2.94 18.41 3.99
N TYR A 40 -1.97 19.09 4.59
CA TYR A 40 -0.58 19.03 4.15
C TYR A 40 0.04 17.64 4.30
N ASP A 41 -0.25 16.95 5.41
CA ASP A 41 0.27 15.61 5.72
C ASP A 41 -0.43 14.51 4.89
N ASN A 42 -1.54 14.83 4.21
CA ASN A 42 -2.31 13.91 3.36
C ASN A 42 -2.68 14.56 2.00
N PRO A 43 -1.70 14.95 1.17
CA PRO A 43 -1.95 15.75 -0.03
C PRO A 43 -2.60 14.96 -1.18
N ASP A 44 -2.44 13.64 -1.18
CA ASP A 44 -2.79 12.78 -2.31
C ASP A 44 -4.27 12.38 -2.37
N MET A 45 -5.09 12.79 -1.39
CA MET A 45 -6.48 12.36 -1.26
C MET A 45 -7.45 13.53 -1.06
N GLU A 46 -8.65 13.40 -1.62
CA GLU A 46 -9.79 14.26 -1.31
C GLU A 46 -10.34 13.93 0.09
N HIS A 47 -10.44 14.94 0.97
CA HIS A 47 -10.96 14.75 2.33
C HIS A 47 -12.31 15.44 2.51
N LYS A 48 -13.24 14.72 3.15
CA LYS A 48 -14.51 15.28 3.61
C LYS A 48 -14.35 15.93 5.00
N PRO A 49 -15.16 16.94 5.36
CA PRO A 49 -15.11 17.59 6.67
C PRO A 49 -15.27 16.65 7.88
N ASP A 50 -16.08 15.59 7.78
CA ASP A 50 -16.25 14.57 8.82
C ASP A 50 -14.95 13.82 9.12
N VAL A 51 -14.22 13.41 8.08
CA VAL A 51 -12.94 12.71 8.20
C VAL A 51 -11.87 13.63 8.79
N VAL A 52 -11.84 14.90 8.36
CA VAL A 52 -10.93 15.90 8.93
C VAL A 52 -11.26 16.17 10.40
N PHE A 53 -12.54 16.30 10.74
CA PHE A 53 -12.98 16.50 12.12
C PHE A 53 -12.54 15.35 13.03
N GLN A 54 -12.79 14.10 12.63
CA GLN A 54 -12.40 12.92 13.40
C GLN A 54 -10.88 12.83 13.65
N SER A 55 -10.06 13.34 12.73
CA SER A 55 -8.60 13.25 12.84
C SER A 55 -7.98 14.38 13.68
N ILE A 56 -8.68 15.51 13.85
CA ILE A 56 -8.17 16.68 14.56
C ILE A 56 -8.91 17.01 15.87
N GLN A 57 -10.07 16.39 16.14
CA GLN A 57 -10.90 16.68 17.32
C GLN A 57 -10.14 16.55 18.65
N ASP A 58 -9.16 15.63 18.73
CA ASP A 58 -8.35 15.42 19.93
C ASP A 58 -7.17 16.42 20.04
N LYS A 59 -6.93 17.21 18.99
CA LYS A 59 -5.77 18.13 18.86
C LYS A 59 -6.15 19.61 18.91
N CYS A 60 -7.44 19.95 18.83
CA CYS A 60 -7.92 21.32 18.83
C CYS A 60 -9.29 21.43 19.51
N ARG A 61 -9.75 22.66 19.78
CA ARG A 61 -11.04 22.92 20.44
C ARG A 61 -12.25 22.79 19.51
N ALA A 62 -12.09 22.24 18.31
CA ALA A 62 -13.21 22.03 17.40
C ALA A 62 -14.21 21.05 18.02
N GLY A 63 -15.30 21.58 18.58
CA GLY A 63 -16.31 20.77 19.26
C GLY A 63 -17.34 20.13 18.33
N LYS A 64 -17.39 20.53 17.04
CA LYS A 64 -18.39 20.07 16.06
C LYS A 64 -17.81 20.00 14.66
N GLU A 65 -18.26 19.01 13.89
CA GLU A 65 -17.94 18.85 12.46
C GLU A 65 -18.30 20.11 11.65
N THR A 66 -19.43 20.74 11.94
CA THR A 66 -19.88 21.96 11.24
C THR A 66 -18.91 23.13 11.39
N THR A 67 -18.23 23.22 12.54
CA THR A 67 -17.16 24.21 12.75
C THR A 67 -15.99 23.93 11.81
N VAL A 68 -15.56 22.67 11.69
CA VAL A 68 -14.49 22.28 10.77
C VAL A 68 -14.89 22.51 9.31
N ALA A 69 -16.11 22.15 8.91
CA ALA A 69 -16.62 22.40 7.56
C ALA A 69 -16.60 23.88 7.18
N ASN A 70 -17.06 24.76 8.07
CA ASN A 70 -17.05 26.21 7.85
C ASN A 70 -15.63 26.76 7.74
N GLN A 71 -14.72 26.31 8.60
CA GLN A 71 -13.34 26.77 8.65
C GLN A 71 -12.53 26.28 7.43
N ILE A 72 -12.73 25.02 7.00
CA ILE A 72 -12.15 24.50 5.75
C ILE A 72 -12.70 25.27 4.53
N SER A 73 -14.00 25.56 4.50
CA SER A 73 -14.59 26.32 3.40
C SER A 73 -14.11 27.77 3.36
N GLU A 74 -13.79 28.38 4.50
CA GLU A 74 -13.19 29.71 4.57
C GLU A 74 -11.75 29.66 4.04
N LEU A 75 -10.95 28.70 4.51
CA LEU A 75 -9.58 28.47 4.06
C LEU A 75 -9.49 28.20 2.56
N SER A 76 -10.44 27.44 1.98
CA SER A 76 -10.44 27.17 0.53
C SER A 76 -10.79 28.38 -0.33
N LYS A 77 -11.36 29.43 0.26
CA LYS A 77 -11.67 30.69 -0.45
C LYS A 77 -10.53 31.70 -0.30
N SER A 78 -9.79 31.66 0.80
CA SER A 78 -8.74 32.62 1.12
C SER A 78 -7.33 32.17 0.77
N GLU A 79 -7.09 30.86 0.62
CA GLU A 79 -5.75 30.29 0.39
C GLU A 79 -5.70 29.44 -0.88
N ASP A 80 -4.73 29.71 -1.75
CA ASP A 80 -4.57 29.02 -3.04
C ASP A 80 -4.15 27.54 -2.92
N LEU A 81 -3.62 27.14 -1.76
CA LEU A 81 -3.14 25.79 -1.47
C LEU A 81 -4.25 24.80 -1.10
N ILE A 82 -5.44 25.28 -0.71
CA ILE A 82 -6.56 24.42 -0.32
C ILE A 82 -7.65 24.56 -1.37
N LYS A 83 -7.81 23.55 -2.22
CA LYS A 83 -8.80 23.59 -3.30
C LYS A 83 -10.03 22.78 -2.92
N GLN A 84 -11.20 23.33 -3.21
CA GLN A 84 -12.46 22.61 -3.21
C GLN A 84 -12.69 21.99 -4.59
N GLU A 85 -12.66 20.66 -4.70
CA GLU A 85 -12.87 19.97 -5.99
C GLU A 85 -14.35 19.67 -6.26
N LYS A 86 -15.09 19.28 -5.22
CA LYS A 86 -16.53 18.99 -5.25
C LYS A 86 -17.22 19.67 -4.06
N ARG A 87 -18.56 19.67 -4.03
CA ARG A 87 -19.41 20.38 -3.06
C ARG A 87 -19.03 20.19 -1.58
N SER A 88 -18.26 19.17 -1.21
CA SER A 88 -17.78 18.93 0.16
C SER A 88 -16.44 18.19 0.24
N TYR A 89 -15.57 18.31 -0.77
CA TYR A 89 -14.26 17.64 -0.78
C TYR A 89 -13.14 18.65 -0.95
N TYR A 90 -12.11 18.52 -0.10
CA TYR A 90 -11.00 19.44 -0.02
C TYR A 90 -9.66 18.71 -0.14
N GLN A 91 -8.72 19.29 -0.88
CA GLN A 91 -7.40 18.72 -1.13
C GLN A 91 -6.31 19.81 -1.06
N TRP A 92 -5.11 19.40 -0.67
CA TRP A 92 -3.91 20.22 -0.75
C TRP A 92 -3.35 20.25 -2.18
N LYS A 93 -3.14 21.44 -2.74
CA LYS A 93 -2.74 21.64 -4.15
C LYS A 93 -1.22 21.79 -4.35
N GLY A 94 -0.44 21.89 -3.27
CA GLY A 94 1.03 22.06 -3.30
C GLY A 94 1.83 20.79 -3.10
N GLN A 95 3.16 20.89 -3.04
CA GLN A 95 4.03 19.84 -2.51
C GLN A 95 3.71 19.66 -1.01
N GLY A 96 2.83 18.73 -0.69
CA GLY A 96 2.62 18.25 0.68
C GLY A 96 3.67 17.23 1.09
N ASP A 97 3.59 16.74 2.31
CA ASP A 97 4.45 15.65 2.82
C ASP A 97 3.65 14.34 2.84
N PRO A 98 3.70 13.54 1.76
CA PRO A 98 2.97 12.28 1.69
C PRO A 98 3.56 11.29 2.71
N HIS A 99 2.84 11.10 3.81
CA HIS A 99 3.21 10.08 4.77
C HIS A 99 2.91 8.68 4.19
N PRO A 100 3.82 7.69 4.33
CA PRO A 100 3.54 6.33 3.91
C PRO A 100 2.30 5.83 4.63
N ASN A 101 1.29 5.45 3.85
CA ASN A 101 -0.06 5.18 4.29
C ASN A 101 -0.06 4.21 5.48
N ARG A 102 -0.53 4.65 6.66
CA ARG A 102 -0.58 3.81 7.88
C ARG A 102 -1.31 2.49 7.66
N ARG A 103 -2.29 2.47 6.73
CA ARG A 103 -2.99 1.27 6.29
C ARG A 103 -2.05 0.26 5.61
N LEU A 104 -1.11 0.71 4.78
CA LEU A 104 -0.10 -0.16 4.18
C LEU A 104 0.83 -0.77 5.23
N LYS A 105 1.19 -0.01 6.28
CA LYS A 105 2.00 -0.53 7.40
C LYS A 105 1.24 -1.60 8.20
N GLY A 106 -0.06 -1.42 8.41
CA GLY A 106 -0.93 -2.43 9.05
C GLY A 106 -1.17 -3.67 8.20
N VAL A 107 -1.26 -3.52 6.87
CA VAL A 107 -1.34 -4.65 5.94
C VAL A 107 -0.02 -5.42 5.92
N LYS A 108 1.13 -4.73 5.90
CA LYS A 108 2.47 -5.35 5.96
C LYS A 108 2.63 -6.21 7.21
N SER A 109 2.25 -5.69 8.39
CA SER A 109 2.32 -6.46 9.64
C SER A 109 1.33 -7.62 9.67
N SER A 110 0.08 -7.40 9.23
CA SER A 110 -0.95 -8.46 9.22
C SER A 110 -0.59 -9.61 8.29
N VAL A 111 0.03 -9.32 7.13
CA VAL A 111 0.55 -10.34 6.22
C VAL A 111 1.72 -11.10 6.85
N ALA A 112 2.64 -10.40 7.52
CA ALA A 112 3.75 -11.04 8.23
C ALA A 112 3.25 -11.97 9.35
N ASP A 113 2.28 -11.51 10.15
CA ASP A 113 1.68 -12.28 11.23
C ASP A 113 0.90 -13.49 10.70
N TRP A 114 0.17 -13.33 9.59
CA TRP A 114 -0.50 -14.44 8.92
C TRP A 114 0.50 -15.48 8.38
N ILE A 115 1.58 -15.06 7.71
CA ILE A 115 2.62 -15.98 7.23
C ILE A 115 3.27 -16.71 8.41
N ASN A 116 3.57 -16.00 9.50
CA ASN A 116 4.14 -16.62 10.71
C ASN A 116 3.16 -17.60 11.37
N SER A 117 1.84 -17.33 11.31
CA SER A 117 0.81 -18.24 11.84
C SER A 117 0.73 -19.58 11.11
N LEU A 118 1.20 -19.65 9.86
CA LEU A 118 1.20 -20.88 9.09
C LEU A 118 2.22 -21.91 9.61
N GLY A 119 3.05 -21.57 10.60
CA GLY A 119 4.01 -22.50 11.21
C GLY A 119 4.99 -23.06 10.19
N ILE A 120 5.31 -22.24 9.18
CA ILE A 120 6.13 -22.58 8.03
C ILE A 120 7.55 -22.88 8.50
N SER A 121 7.83 -24.16 8.76
CA SER A 121 9.17 -24.62 9.07
C SER A 121 9.97 -24.79 7.78
N TYR A 122 11.28 -24.52 7.84
CA TYR A 122 12.21 -24.82 6.75
C TYR A 122 12.13 -26.30 6.31
N GLY A 123 11.76 -27.19 7.25
CA GLY A 123 11.53 -28.61 6.97
C GLY A 123 10.37 -28.87 6.02
N THR A 124 9.28 -28.09 6.10
CA THR A 124 8.10 -28.26 5.22
C THR A 124 8.42 -27.88 3.77
N LEU A 125 9.24 -26.83 3.60
CA LEU A 125 9.73 -26.38 2.30
C LEU A 125 10.70 -27.41 1.69
N LEU A 126 11.64 -27.91 2.50
CA LEU A 126 12.58 -28.95 2.07
C LEU A 126 11.85 -30.23 1.65
N LEU A 127 10.85 -30.66 2.42
CA LEU A 127 10.05 -31.86 2.15
C LEU A 127 9.23 -31.68 0.86
N GLY A 128 8.62 -30.50 0.67
CA GLY A 128 7.93 -30.14 -0.57
C GLY A 128 8.85 -30.16 -1.80
N PHE A 129 10.06 -29.62 -1.67
CA PHE A 129 11.07 -29.62 -2.72
C PHE A 129 11.55 -31.04 -3.06
N VAL A 130 11.79 -31.89 -2.06
CA VAL A 130 12.16 -33.31 -2.26
C VAL A 130 11.05 -34.07 -2.97
N VAL A 131 9.79 -33.90 -2.56
CA VAL A 131 8.63 -34.53 -3.21
C VAL A 131 8.49 -34.09 -4.66
N TRP A 132 8.70 -32.81 -4.95
CA TRP A 132 8.69 -32.29 -6.32
C TRP A 132 9.82 -32.88 -7.17
N LEU A 133 11.03 -32.95 -6.63
CA LEU A 133 12.21 -33.49 -7.31
C LEU A 133 12.06 -34.99 -7.61
N LEU A 134 11.46 -35.75 -6.68
CA LEU A 134 11.06 -37.15 -6.90
C LEU A 134 10.00 -37.29 -8.00
N GLY A 135 9.03 -36.36 -8.08
CA GLY A 135 8.05 -36.31 -9.16
C GLY A 135 8.70 -36.15 -10.54
N ILE A 136 9.62 -35.19 -10.68
CA ILE A 136 10.38 -34.98 -11.92
C ILE A 136 11.21 -36.21 -12.29
N PHE A 137 11.92 -36.79 -11.32
CA PHE A 137 12.73 -37.98 -11.53
C PHE A 137 11.89 -39.17 -12.01
N ASN A 138 10.71 -39.39 -11.41
CA ASN A 138 9.77 -40.41 -11.86
C ASN A 138 9.19 -40.13 -13.25
N GLY A 139 9.00 -38.86 -13.62
CA GLY A 139 8.65 -38.45 -14.98
C GLY A 139 9.72 -38.88 -16.00
N PHE A 140 11.00 -38.67 -15.69
CA PHE A 140 12.11 -39.12 -16.54
C PHE A 140 12.19 -40.65 -16.65
N LEU A 141 12.01 -41.39 -15.55
CA LEU A 141 11.95 -42.85 -15.60
C LEU A 141 10.78 -43.36 -16.45
N SER A 142 9.64 -42.66 -16.41
CA SER A 142 8.47 -42.98 -17.23
C SER A 142 8.77 -42.84 -18.72
N LEU A 143 9.53 -41.82 -19.12
CA LEU A 143 9.98 -41.66 -20.50
C LEU A 143 10.81 -42.86 -20.99
N ILE A 144 11.73 -43.36 -20.16
CA ILE A 144 12.56 -44.54 -20.50
C ILE A 144 11.70 -45.79 -20.66
N ALA A 145 10.73 -45.99 -19.76
CA ALA A 145 9.86 -47.16 -19.79
C ALA A 145 8.91 -47.21 -20.99
N LEU A 146 8.51 -46.04 -21.48
CA LEU A 146 7.71 -45.88 -22.69
C LEU A 146 8.41 -46.53 -23.91
N PHE A 147 9.74 -46.46 -23.96
CA PHE A 147 10.54 -46.96 -25.09
C PHE A 147 11.12 -48.37 -24.89
N THR A 148 11.00 -48.96 -23.70
CA THR A 148 11.70 -50.22 -23.38
C THR A 148 10.79 -51.40 -23.12
N SER A 149 9.74 -51.27 -22.31
CA SER A 149 9.08 -52.47 -21.75
C SER A 149 7.59 -52.35 -21.41
N GLY A 150 6.99 -51.16 -21.53
CA GLY A 150 5.56 -50.96 -21.22
C GLY A 150 5.17 -51.22 -19.75
N SER A 151 6.14 -51.51 -18.88
CA SER A 151 5.98 -51.72 -17.45
C SER A 151 7.26 -51.32 -16.71
N ILE A 152 7.15 -50.81 -15.48
CA ILE A 152 8.31 -50.42 -14.65
C ILE A 152 8.30 -51.28 -13.40
N GLY A 153 9.30 -52.14 -13.23
CA GLY A 153 9.44 -52.98 -12.03
C GLY A 153 8.23 -53.89 -11.79
N GLY A 154 7.52 -54.32 -12.84
CA GLY A 154 6.30 -55.12 -12.75
C GLY A 154 5.00 -54.31 -12.57
N VAL A 155 5.08 -52.98 -12.43
CA VAL A 155 3.92 -52.09 -12.39
C VAL A 155 3.53 -51.68 -13.82
N PRO A 156 2.25 -51.76 -14.20
CA PRO A 156 1.79 -51.26 -15.50
C PRO A 156 2.14 -49.79 -15.71
N PHE A 157 2.59 -49.45 -16.92
CA PHE A 157 3.01 -48.08 -17.25
C PHE A 157 1.96 -47.03 -16.91
N ILE A 158 0.68 -47.30 -17.17
CA ILE A 158 -0.41 -46.34 -16.92
C ILE A 158 -0.52 -45.97 -15.42
N THR A 159 -0.40 -46.96 -14.54
CA THR A 159 -0.47 -46.78 -13.08
C THR A 159 0.74 -46.01 -12.59
N TRP A 160 1.93 -46.36 -13.08
CA TRP A 160 3.16 -45.65 -12.76
C TRP A 160 3.10 -44.17 -13.19
N PHE A 161 2.63 -43.92 -14.41
CA PHE A 161 2.49 -42.58 -14.97
C PHE A 161 1.50 -41.72 -14.17
N GLN A 162 0.39 -42.31 -13.70
CA GLN A 162 -0.56 -41.62 -12.82
C GLN A 162 0.08 -41.18 -11.50
N PHE A 163 0.86 -42.05 -10.85
CA PHE A 163 1.58 -41.68 -9.62
C PHE A 163 2.63 -40.59 -9.88
N ALA A 164 3.43 -40.73 -10.94
CA ALA A 164 4.41 -39.71 -11.32
C ALA A 164 3.75 -38.35 -11.57
N GLY A 165 2.62 -38.33 -12.29
CA GLY A 165 1.82 -37.12 -12.52
C GLY A 165 1.28 -36.52 -11.22
N LEU A 166 0.72 -37.34 -10.33
CA LEU A 166 0.17 -36.88 -9.04
C LEU A 166 1.25 -36.26 -8.14
N PHE A 167 2.41 -36.91 -8.02
CA PHE A 167 3.55 -36.36 -7.26
C PHE A 167 4.09 -35.07 -7.88
N THR A 168 4.12 -34.97 -9.21
CA THR A 168 4.57 -33.77 -9.91
C THR A 168 3.60 -32.60 -9.71
N ILE A 169 2.28 -32.84 -9.77
CA ILE A 169 1.27 -31.82 -9.51
C ILE A 169 1.34 -31.37 -8.05
N LEU A 170 1.33 -32.30 -7.10
CA LEU A 170 1.42 -31.97 -5.67
C LEU A 170 2.71 -31.20 -5.35
N GLY A 171 3.85 -31.67 -5.85
CA GLY A 171 5.14 -30.98 -5.70
C GLY A 171 5.11 -29.59 -6.33
N SER A 172 4.52 -29.45 -7.52
CA SER A 172 4.47 -28.16 -8.22
C SER A 172 3.53 -27.18 -7.52
N SER A 173 2.39 -27.63 -7.00
CA SER A 173 1.48 -26.81 -6.20
C SER A 173 2.16 -26.31 -4.92
N VAL A 174 2.93 -27.17 -4.26
CA VAL A 174 3.72 -26.77 -3.08
C VAL A 174 4.73 -25.70 -3.49
N VAL A 175 5.57 -25.95 -4.49
CA VAL A 175 6.59 -24.99 -4.95
C VAL A 175 5.99 -23.66 -5.42
N MET A 176 4.89 -23.69 -6.18
CA MET A 176 4.22 -22.50 -6.73
C MET A 176 3.53 -21.63 -5.67
N ILE A 177 3.08 -22.23 -4.57
CA ILE A 177 2.52 -21.47 -3.43
C ILE A 177 3.65 -21.00 -2.52
N TRP A 178 4.67 -21.82 -2.32
CA TRP A 178 5.73 -21.58 -1.35
C TRP A 178 6.79 -20.58 -1.79
N ILE A 179 7.21 -20.58 -3.06
CA ILE A 179 8.22 -19.63 -3.55
C ILE A 179 7.72 -18.17 -3.39
N PRO A 180 6.48 -17.82 -3.81
CA PRO A 180 5.97 -16.47 -3.59
C PRO A 180 5.86 -16.10 -2.11
N LEU A 181 5.39 -17.01 -1.25
CA LEU A 181 5.29 -16.77 0.20
C LEU A 181 6.66 -16.52 0.83
N TYR A 182 7.67 -17.30 0.45
CA TYR A 182 9.04 -17.12 0.93
C TYR A 182 9.66 -15.81 0.44
N LEU A 183 9.47 -15.46 -0.84
CA LEU A 183 9.94 -14.18 -1.37
C LEU A 183 9.27 -12.99 -0.67
N VAL A 184 7.98 -13.10 -0.37
CA VAL A 184 7.25 -12.10 0.43
C VAL A 184 7.87 -12.03 1.83
N GLU A 185 8.10 -13.14 2.52
CA GLU A 185 8.72 -13.14 3.85
C GLU A 185 10.11 -12.47 3.87
N VAL A 186 10.97 -12.78 2.90
CA VAL A 186 12.31 -12.18 2.77
C VAL A 186 12.22 -10.69 2.48
N TRP A 187 11.31 -10.27 1.60
CA TRP A 187 11.08 -8.85 1.29
C TRP A 187 10.52 -8.08 2.48
N LEU A 188 9.69 -8.72 3.31
CA LEU A 188 9.12 -8.11 4.51
C LEU A 188 10.16 -7.93 5.63
N LYS A 189 11.15 -8.82 5.73
CA LYS A 189 12.25 -8.79 6.72
C LYS A 189 13.39 -7.82 6.37
N LYS A 190 13.50 -7.37 5.11
CA LYS A 190 14.36 -6.25 4.68
C LYS A 190 13.69 -4.90 4.91
#